data_AF-A0A820CZQ0-F1
#
_entry.id   AF-A0A820CZQ0-F1
#
_cell.length_a   1.000
_cell.length_b   1.000
_cell.length_c   1.000
_cell.angle_alpha   90.00
_cell.angle_beta   90.00
_cell.angle_gamma   90.00
#
_symmetry.space_group_name_H-M   'P 1'
#
loop_
_entity.id
_entity.type
_entity.pdbx_description
1 polymer ?
#
loop_
_entity_poly.entity_id
_entity_poly.type
_entity_poly.pdbx_seq_one_letter_code
_entity_poly.pdbx_strand_id
1 'polypeptide(L)'
;MSTDNDVVSNTSPQLTDLTVDNITKNIKLVNSQTPNPRLKFLMEKLADHLHDYIRETKLTTEEWTETIQFLTKCGQISNDVRQEFILLSDILGVSVLVDALNNPKPSNATESTVLGPFYTDDAEDVVNGESIASPGKGEICLVLATIKDTKGKPIEGAKIDVWETDGNGLYDNQYKNRDKPDMRGRLTTNKDGEFYFKCVKPVSYAVPIDGPVGKLLGKLNR
;
A
#
# COMPACT_ATOMS: atom_id res chain seq x y z
N MET A 1 -48.30 -35.56 -0.34
CA MET A 1 -46.85 -35.36 -0.49
C MET A 1 -46.53 -34.03 0.15
N SER A 2 -45.96 -34.08 1.35
CA SER A 2 -45.59 -32.91 2.16
C SER A 2 -44.44 -32.20 1.46
N THR A 3 -44.58 -30.91 1.20
CA THR A 3 -43.45 -30.02 0.91
C THR A 3 -42.93 -29.56 2.26
N ASP A 4 -41.84 -30.18 2.71
CA ASP A 4 -41.14 -29.78 3.92
C ASP A 4 -40.56 -28.38 3.69
N ASN A 5 -41.11 -27.41 4.41
CA ASN A 5 -40.51 -26.11 4.61
C ASN A 5 -39.27 -26.32 5.47
N ASP A 6 -38.08 -26.30 4.86
CA ASP A 6 -36.83 -26.09 5.58
C ASP A 6 -36.84 -24.68 6.16
N VAL A 7 -37.40 -24.57 7.37
CA VAL A 7 -37.22 -23.43 8.25
C VAL A 7 -35.75 -23.43 8.63
N VAL A 8 -34.94 -22.65 7.91
CA VAL A 8 -33.61 -22.27 8.39
C VAL A 8 -33.85 -21.51 9.69
N SER A 9 -33.70 -22.20 10.82
CA SER A 9 -33.85 -21.61 12.14
C SER A 9 -32.72 -20.60 12.32
N ASN A 10 -33.00 -19.35 11.99
CA ASN A 10 -32.07 -18.24 12.17
C ASN A 10 -32.09 -17.86 13.66
N THR A 11 -31.52 -18.73 14.50
CA THR A 11 -31.35 -18.45 15.92
C THR A 11 -30.20 -17.46 16.05
N SER A 12 -30.54 -16.17 16.15
CA SER A 12 -29.59 -15.13 16.53
C SER A 12 -28.85 -15.55 17.80
N PRO A 13 -27.53 -15.33 17.89
CA PRO A 13 -26.77 -15.80 19.03
C PRO A 13 -27.24 -15.07 20.28
N GLN A 14 -27.43 -15.78 21.39
CA GLN A 14 -27.82 -15.13 22.64
C GLN A 14 -26.61 -14.39 23.23
N LEU A 15 -26.67 -13.07 23.20
CA LEU A 15 -25.67 -12.20 23.80
C LEU A 15 -25.97 -12.01 25.28
N THR A 16 -24.93 -11.92 26.09
CA THR A 16 -25.06 -11.43 27.46
C THR A 16 -25.04 -9.90 27.48
N ASP A 17 -25.35 -9.30 28.63
CA ASP A 17 -25.13 -7.87 28.84
C ASP A 17 -23.69 -7.49 28.48
N LEU A 18 -23.52 -6.36 27.79
CA LEU A 18 -22.22 -5.89 27.33
C LEU A 18 -21.45 -5.24 28.48
N THR A 19 -20.30 -5.80 28.82
CA THR A 19 -19.35 -5.24 29.77
C THR A 19 -18.00 -5.02 29.09
N VAL A 20 -17.13 -4.22 29.72
CA VAL A 20 -15.76 -3.98 29.25
C VAL A 20 -15.00 -5.31 29.02
N ASP A 21 -15.24 -6.30 29.87
CA ASP A 21 -14.55 -7.59 29.83
C ASP A 21 -15.12 -8.57 28.80
N ASN A 22 -16.45 -8.54 28.57
CA ASN A 22 -17.10 -9.56 27.74
C ASN A 22 -17.44 -9.11 26.30
N ILE A 23 -17.33 -7.82 25.98
CA ILE A 23 -17.75 -7.28 24.67
C ILE A 23 -17.03 -7.94 23.49
N THR A 24 -15.73 -8.26 23.61
CA THR A 24 -14.98 -8.97 22.54
C THR A 24 -15.56 -10.36 22.29
N LYS A 25 -15.89 -11.10 23.35
CA LYS A 25 -16.50 -12.43 23.24
C LYS A 25 -17.88 -12.36 22.57
N ASN A 26 -18.68 -11.35 22.94
CA ASN A 26 -19.99 -11.12 22.35
C ASN A 26 -19.90 -10.77 20.86
N ILE A 27 -18.97 -9.89 20.44
CA ILE A 27 -18.75 -9.58 19.02
C ILE A 27 -18.32 -10.80 18.22
N LYS A 28 -17.43 -11.65 18.76
CA LYS A 28 -17.06 -12.92 18.12
C LYS A 28 -18.25 -13.86 17.97
N LEU A 29 -19.11 -13.93 18.99
CA LEU A 29 -20.31 -14.76 18.93
C LEU A 29 -21.27 -14.27 17.83
N VAL A 30 -21.44 -12.95 17.66
CA VAL A 30 -22.20 -12.38 16.52
C VAL A 30 -21.56 -12.77 15.19
N ASN A 31 -20.24 -12.56 15.06
CA ASN A 31 -19.51 -12.86 13.83
C ASN A 31 -19.48 -14.37 13.50
N SER A 32 -19.80 -15.23 14.47
CA SER A 32 -19.72 -16.68 14.32
C SER A 32 -20.64 -17.26 13.24
N GLN A 33 -21.70 -16.52 12.88
CA GLN A 33 -22.64 -16.85 11.82
C GLN A 33 -22.10 -16.61 10.40
N THR A 34 -20.93 -16.00 10.26
CA THR A 34 -20.30 -15.76 8.95
C THR A 34 -19.95 -17.10 8.28
N PRO A 35 -20.49 -17.41 7.09
CA PRO A 35 -20.21 -18.68 6.41
C PRO A 35 -18.80 -18.75 5.82
N ASN A 36 -18.17 -17.60 5.53
CA ASN A 36 -16.80 -17.55 5.04
C ASN A 36 -15.80 -17.67 6.21
N PRO A 37 -15.10 -18.81 6.35
CA PRO A 37 -14.23 -19.05 7.50
C PRO A 37 -13.03 -18.09 7.54
N ARG A 38 -12.52 -17.65 6.38
CA ARG A 38 -11.39 -16.70 6.33
C ARG A 38 -11.82 -15.31 6.77
N LEU A 39 -12.97 -14.84 6.28
CA LEU A 39 -13.52 -13.54 6.70
C LEU A 39 -13.81 -13.54 8.20
N LYS A 40 -14.44 -14.61 8.71
CA LYS A 40 -14.68 -14.79 10.15
C LYS A 40 -13.38 -14.68 10.95
N PHE A 41 -12.35 -15.45 10.58
CA PHE A 41 -11.05 -15.40 11.24
C PHE A 41 -10.45 -13.99 11.27
N LEU A 42 -10.48 -13.28 10.14
CA LEU A 42 -9.93 -11.92 10.03
C LEU A 42 -10.69 -10.93 10.92
N MET A 43 -12.02 -10.96 10.89
CA MET A 43 -12.86 -10.05 11.69
C MET A 43 -12.76 -10.33 13.19
N GLU A 44 -12.69 -11.60 13.59
CA GLU A 44 -12.51 -11.97 14.99
C GLU A 44 -11.15 -11.52 15.53
N LYS A 45 -10.08 -11.64 14.73
CA LYS A 45 -8.75 -11.16 15.11
C LYS A 45 -8.65 -9.64 15.13
N LEU A 46 -9.28 -8.96 14.18
CA LEU A 46 -9.37 -7.51 14.21
C LEU A 46 -10.09 -7.02 15.47
N ALA A 47 -11.20 -7.66 15.84
CA ALA A 47 -11.94 -7.32 17.05
C ALA A 47 -11.11 -7.54 18.33
N ASP A 48 -10.31 -8.62 18.39
CA ASP A 48 -9.36 -8.85 19.49
C ASP A 48 -8.40 -7.67 19.64
N HIS A 49 -7.61 -7.40 18.60
CA HIS A 49 -6.56 -6.38 18.65
C HIS A 49 -7.10 -4.96 18.86
N LEU A 50 -8.23 -4.62 18.24
CA LEU A 50 -8.85 -3.30 18.38
C LEU A 50 -9.39 -3.08 19.79
N HIS A 51 -10.09 -4.07 20.36
CA HIS A 51 -10.62 -3.94 21.72
C HIS A 51 -9.49 -3.94 22.76
N ASP A 52 -8.43 -4.74 22.55
CA ASP A 52 -7.28 -4.74 23.44
C ASP A 52 -6.56 -3.39 23.43
N TYR A 53 -6.36 -2.78 22.25
CA TYR A 53 -5.83 -1.41 22.13
C TYR A 53 -6.68 -0.38 22.89
N ILE A 54 -8.01 -0.44 22.75
CA ILE A 54 -8.93 0.46 23.47
C ILE A 54 -8.82 0.29 24.99
N ARG A 55 -8.74 -0.96 25.49
CA ARG A 55 -8.58 -1.22 26.93
C ARG A 55 -7.22 -0.79 27.45
N GLU A 56 -6.16 -1.09 26.72
CA GLU A 56 -4.77 -0.74 27.06
C GLU A 56 -4.61 0.77 27.20
N THR A 57 -5.13 1.52 26.24
CA THR A 57 -5.03 2.99 26.21
C THR A 57 -6.06 3.69 27.07
N LYS A 58 -7.13 3.00 27.48
CA LYS A 58 -8.32 3.60 28.11
C LYS A 58 -8.89 4.75 27.25
N LEU A 59 -8.99 4.50 25.94
CA LEU A 59 -9.44 5.48 24.95
C LEU A 59 -10.73 6.19 25.43
N THR A 60 -10.67 7.51 25.50
CA THR A 60 -11.77 8.36 25.96
C THR A 60 -12.83 8.55 24.86
N THR A 61 -14.01 9.02 25.23
CA THR A 61 -15.09 9.34 24.28
C THR A 61 -14.66 10.46 23.31
N GLU A 62 -13.90 11.42 23.81
CA GLU A 62 -13.35 12.54 23.04
C GLU A 62 -12.33 12.03 22.01
N GLU A 63 -11.36 11.21 22.42
CA GLU A 63 -10.36 10.62 21.51
C GLU A 63 -11.01 9.69 20.48
N TRP A 64 -12.02 8.91 20.87
CA TRP A 64 -12.81 8.11 19.95
C TRP A 64 -13.53 8.99 18.92
N THR A 65 -14.16 10.09 19.36
CA THR A 65 -14.85 11.03 18.48
C THR A 65 -13.88 11.66 17.48
N GLU A 66 -12.69 12.09 17.93
CA GLU A 66 -11.64 12.60 17.06
C GLU A 66 -11.17 11.55 16.04
N THR A 67 -11.03 10.29 16.47
CA THR A 67 -10.64 9.16 15.60
C THR A 67 -11.67 8.93 14.51
N ILE A 68 -12.97 8.90 14.85
CA ILE A 68 -14.04 8.74 13.86
C ILE A 68 -14.05 9.91 12.87
N GLN A 69 -13.87 11.15 13.33
CA GLN A 69 -13.77 12.31 12.45
C GLN A 69 -12.54 12.25 11.54
N PHE A 70 -11.40 11.77 12.05
CA PHE A 70 -10.18 11.57 11.28
C PHE A 70 -10.40 10.56 10.14
N LEU A 71 -10.94 9.38 10.46
CA LEU A 71 -11.24 8.34 9.46
C LEU A 71 -12.27 8.83 8.43
N THR A 72 -13.29 9.56 8.88
CA THR A 72 -14.30 10.17 7.99
C THR A 72 -13.65 11.14 7.00
N LYS A 73 -12.75 12.02 7.46
CA LYS A 73 -12.04 12.96 6.59
C LYS A 73 -11.10 12.26 5.62
N CYS A 74 -10.48 11.13 6.02
CA CYS A 74 -9.67 10.31 5.11
C CYS A 74 -10.52 9.78 3.95
N GLY A 75 -11.73 9.29 4.25
CA GLY A 75 -12.68 8.87 3.22
C GLY A 75 -13.11 10.01 2.30
N GLN A 76 -13.45 11.17 2.86
CA GLN A 76 -13.96 12.32 2.09
C GLN A 76 -12.95 12.94 1.12
N ILE A 77 -11.66 12.94 1.46
CA ILE A 77 -10.61 13.50 0.60
C ILE A 77 -10.12 12.49 -0.45
N SER A 78 -10.43 11.21 -0.28
CA SER A 78 -10.03 10.16 -1.21
C SER A 78 -10.89 10.21 -2.49
N ASN A 79 -10.27 9.95 -3.63
CA ASN A 79 -10.87 9.92 -4.96
C ASN A 79 -10.03 9.01 -5.89
N ASP A 80 -10.30 9.02 -7.20
CA ASP A 80 -9.65 8.14 -8.18
C ASP A 80 -8.13 8.36 -8.31
N VAL A 81 -7.63 9.55 -7.96
CA VAL A 81 -6.20 9.91 -8.04
C VAL A 81 -5.53 10.09 -6.67
N ARG A 82 -6.31 10.11 -5.58
CA ARG A 82 -5.82 10.27 -4.20
C ARG A 82 -6.46 9.24 -3.29
N GLN A 83 -5.65 8.39 -2.65
CA GLN A 83 -6.14 7.39 -1.69
C GLN A 83 -5.54 7.64 -0.30
N GLU A 84 -6.22 8.44 0.52
CA GLU A 84 -5.72 8.84 1.85
C GLU A 84 -5.66 7.65 2.83
N PHE A 85 -6.50 6.62 2.63
CA PHE A 85 -6.40 5.38 3.42
C PHE A 85 -5.16 4.54 3.07
N ILE A 86 -4.72 4.56 1.81
CA ILE A 86 -3.44 3.94 1.43
C ILE A 86 -2.30 4.72 2.08
N LEU A 87 -2.33 6.05 2.03
CA LEU A 87 -1.33 6.88 2.71
C LEU A 87 -1.31 6.65 4.23
N LEU A 88 -2.47 6.48 4.86
CA LEU A 88 -2.56 6.10 6.27
C LEU A 88 -1.92 4.73 6.54
N SER A 89 -2.17 3.74 5.67
CA SER A 89 -1.54 2.43 5.71
C SER A 89 -0.01 2.53 5.59
N ASP A 90 0.49 3.37 4.68
CA ASP A 90 1.93 3.57 4.46
C ASP A 90 2.63 4.16 5.69
N ILE A 91 2.07 5.23 6.29
CA ILE A 91 2.72 5.90 7.43
C ILE A 91 2.70 5.07 8.72
N LEU A 92 1.80 4.08 8.80
CA LEU A 92 1.69 3.09 9.88
C LEU A 92 2.51 1.82 9.59
N GLY A 93 3.13 1.71 8.41
CA GLY A 93 3.92 0.54 8.00
C GLY A 93 3.08 -0.68 7.61
N VAL A 94 1.76 -0.55 7.48
CA VAL A 94 0.85 -1.66 7.16
C VAL A 94 1.09 -2.16 5.73
N SER A 95 1.23 -1.26 4.76
CA SER A 95 1.43 -1.64 3.34
C SER A 95 2.71 -2.47 3.14
N VAL A 96 3.81 -2.05 3.78
CA VAL A 96 5.11 -2.76 3.70
C VAL A 96 5.02 -4.12 4.41
N LEU A 97 4.34 -4.21 5.55
CA LEU A 97 4.14 -5.47 6.26
C LEU A 97 3.30 -6.46 5.43
N VAL A 98 2.24 -5.98 4.77
CA VAL A 98 1.43 -6.80 3.87
C VAL A 98 2.26 -7.30 2.69
N ASP A 99 3.08 -6.44 2.06
CA ASP A 99 3.97 -6.84 0.97
C ASP A 99 4.93 -7.95 1.42
N ALA A 100 5.65 -7.73 2.53
CA ALA A 100 6.64 -8.68 3.04
C ALA A 100 6.05 -10.06 3.36
N LEU A 101 4.82 -10.11 3.90
CA LEU A 101 4.13 -11.37 4.22
C LEU A 101 3.65 -12.13 2.98
N ASN A 102 3.28 -11.43 1.91
CA ASN A 102 2.71 -12.05 0.71
C ASN A 102 3.75 -12.30 -0.39
N ASN A 103 4.90 -11.63 -0.32
CA ASN A 103 5.98 -11.76 -1.29
C ASN A 103 7.29 -12.25 -0.65
N PRO A 104 7.28 -13.36 0.13
CA PRO A 104 8.49 -13.84 0.79
C PRO A 104 9.55 -14.19 -0.25
N LYS A 105 10.75 -13.63 -0.10
CA LYS A 105 11.85 -13.83 -1.03
C LYS A 105 12.73 -14.99 -0.59
N PRO A 106 13.19 -15.85 -1.51
CA PRO A 106 14.26 -16.79 -1.19
C PRO A 106 15.53 -16.03 -0.84
N SER A 107 16.44 -16.67 -0.12
CA SER A 107 17.76 -16.10 0.16
C SER A 107 18.44 -15.67 -1.14
N ASN A 108 19.07 -14.49 -1.11
CA ASN A 108 19.77 -13.85 -2.24
C ASN A 108 18.88 -13.27 -3.35
N ALA A 109 17.55 -13.25 -3.21
CA ALA A 109 16.70 -12.45 -4.08
C ALA A 109 16.60 -11.01 -3.57
N THR A 110 16.44 -10.05 -4.48
CA THR A 110 16.20 -8.65 -4.13
C THR A 110 14.88 -8.51 -3.37
N GLU A 111 14.92 -7.81 -2.24
CA GLU A 111 13.74 -7.53 -1.43
C GLU A 111 12.71 -6.68 -2.21
N SER A 112 11.43 -6.94 -1.98
CA SER A 112 10.36 -6.10 -2.52
C SER A 112 10.06 -4.90 -1.61
N THR A 113 9.38 -3.93 -2.18
CA THR A 113 8.79 -2.81 -1.46
C THR A 113 7.47 -2.42 -2.13
N VAL A 114 6.72 -1.54 -1.49
CA VAL A 114 5.43 -1.05 -2.00
C VAL A 114 5.57 -0.40 -3.38
N LEU A 115 4.59 -0.64 -4.26
CA LEU A 115 4.56 -0.06 -5.60
C LEU A 115 4.42 1.47 -5.58
N GLY A 116 3.72 2.00 -4.56
CA GLY A 116 3.32 3.40 -4.50
C GLY A 116 2.22 3.75 -5.52
N PRO A 117 1.65 4.95 -5.44
CA PRO A 117 0.48 5.34 -6.23
C PRO A 117 0.84 5.88 -7.63
N PHE A 118 2.13 5.95 -7.97
CA PHE A 118 2.58 6.70 -9.13
C PHE A 118 2.96 5.85 -10.33
N TYR A 119 2.79 4.52 -10.31
CA TYR A 119 3.02 3.69 -11.50
C TYR A 119 2.01 3.99 -12.62
N THR A 120 2.45 3.91 -13.88
CA THR A 120 1.59 4.01 -15.08
C THR A 120 2.07 3.01 -16.15
N ASP A 121 1.14 2.42 -16.91
CA ASP A 121 1.45 1.40 -17.93
C ASP A 121 2.03 1.98 -19.24
N ASP A 122 2.02 3.30 -19.38
CA ASP A 122 2.34 4.01 -20.62
C ASP A 122 3.82 4.38 -20.77
N ALA A 123 4.70 3.86 -19.92
CA ALA A 123 6.15 4.05 -20.06
C ALA A 123 6.66 3.61 -21.45
N GLU A 124 7.52 4.41 -22.05
CA GLU A 124 8.12 4.12 -23.36
C GLU A 124 9.27 3.11 -23.24
N ASP A 125 9.52 2.35 -24.30
CA ASP A 125 10.69 1.45 -24.35
C ASP A 125 11.97 2.28 -24.52
N VAL A 126 13.00 1.98 -23.74
CA VAL A 126 14.26 2.72 -23.70
C VAL A 126 15.43 1.79 -24.01
N VAL A 127 16.26 2.19 -24.97
CA VAL A 127 17.45 1.42 -25.34
C VAL A 127 18.53 1.62 -24.27
N ASN A 128 19.29 0.56 -23.97
CA ASN A 128 20.39 0.63 -23.02
C ASN A 128 21.35 1.80 -23.34
N GLY A 129 21.53 2.69 -22.36
CA GLY A 129 22.35 3.90 -22.44
C GLY A 129 21.60 5.20 -22.77
N GLU A 130 20.33 5.09 -23.18
CA GLU A 130 19.45 6.24 -23.37
C GLU A 130 18.90 6.76 -22.03
N SER A 131 18.21 7.89 -22.08
CA SER A 131 17.69 8.57 -20.90
C SER A 131 16.19 8.30 -20.74
N ILE A 132 15.78 7.94 -19.53
CA ILE A 132 14.35 7.93 -19.15
C ILE A 132 13.83 9.34 -18.79
N ALA A 133 14.74 10.30 -18.64
CA ALA A 133 14.46 11.66 -18.19
C ALA A 133 14.66 12.68 -19.31
N SER A 134 13.71 13.60 -19.45
CA SER A 134 13.86 14.75 -20.35
C SER A 134 15.00 15.71 -19.89
N PRO A 135 15.65 16.43 -20.82
CA PRO A 135 16.71 17.36 -20.48
C PRO A 135 16.28 18.45 -19.48
N GLY A 136 17.16 18.81 -18.55
CA GLY A 136 16.93 19.89 -17.58
C GLY A 136 16.04 19.52 -16.39
N LYS A 137 15.67 18.24 -16.25
CA LYS A 137 14.82 17.75 -15.15
C LYS A 137 15.56 17.49 -13.83
N GLY A 138 16.88 17.62 -13.79
CA GLY A 138 17.68 17.40 -12.58
C GLY A 138 19.16 17.14 -12.85
N GLU A 139 19.91 16.82 -11.81
CA GLU A 139 21.30 16.34 -11.91
C GLU A 139 21.30 14.97 -12.59
N ILE A 140 22.04 14.80 -13.68
CA ILE A 140 22.07 13.53 -14.42
C ILE A 140 22.71 12.43 -13.57
N CYS A 141 22.07 11.25 -13.55
CA CYS A 141 22.57 10.04 -12.91
C CYS A 141 22.65 8.90 -13.96
N LEU A 142 23.66 8.05 -13.86
CA LEU A 142 23.78 6.82 -14.65
C LEU A 142 23.52 5.62 -13.74
N VAL A 143 22.50 4.84 -14.07
CA VAL A 143 22.22 3.57 -13.37
C VAL A 143 22.82 2.43 -14.19
N LEU A 144 23.64 1.61 -13.52
CA LEU A 144 24.24 0.40 -14.07
C LEU A 144 23.78 -0.78 -13.21
N ALA A 145 23.14 -1.78 -13.82
CA ALA A 145 22.61 -2.91 -13.08
C ALA A 145 22.65 -4.21 -13.90
N THR A 146 22.62 -5.33 -13.17
CA THR A 146 22.58 -6.67 -13.75
C THR A 146 21.51 -7.49 -13.04
N ILE A 147 20.64 -8.15 -13.80
CA ILE A 147 19.65 -9.08 -13.27
C ILE A 147 20.21 -10.50 -13.35
N LYS A 148 20.15 -11.20 -12.21
CA LYS A 148 20.61 -12.58 -12.05
C LYS A 148 19.53 -13.41 -11.38
N ASP A 149 19.55 -14.72 -11.62
CA ASP A 149 18.79 -15.68 -10.82
C ASP A 149 19.43 -15.87 -9.43
N THR A 150 18.76 -16.63 -8.55
CA THR A 150 19.25 -16.92 -7.19
C THR A 150 20.51 -17.79 -7.14
N LYS A 151 20.98 -18.29 -8.29
CA LYS A 151 22.24 -19.02 -8.45
C LYS A 151 23.35 -18.14 -9.04
N GLY A 152 23.06 -16.85 -9.28
CA GLY A 152 23.99 -15.88 -9.83
C GLY A 152 24.12 -15.92 -11.36
N LYS A 153 23.29 -16.69 -12.06
CA LYS A 153 23.30 -16.74 -13.53
C LYS A 153 22.58 -15.50 -14.10
N PRO A 154 23.16 -14.80 -15.10
CA PRO A 154 22.51 -13.66 -15.72
C PRO A 154 21.20 -14.06 -16.43
N ILE A 155 20.22 -13.16 -16.43
CA ILE A 155 18.92 -13.34 -17.08
C ILE A 155 18.83 -12.40 -18.28
N GLU A 156 18.86 -12.95 -19.49
CA GLU A 156 18.59 -12.24 -20.75
C GLU A 156 17.10 -12.00 -20.96
N GLY A 157 16.73 -10.86 -21.54
CA GLY A 157 15.34 -10.60 -21.94
C GLY A 157 14.40 -10.26 -20.79
N ALA A 158 14.91 -10.02 -19.58
CA ALA A 158 14.09 -9.54 -18.46
C ALA A 158 13.65 -8.11 -18.74
N LYS A 159 12.36 -7.82 -18.52
CA LYS A 159 11.79 -6.47 -18.66
C LYS A 159 11.92 -5.70 -17.35
N ILE A 160 12.30 -4.43 -17.43
CA ILE A 160 12.45 -3.54 -16.28
C ILE A 160 11.63 -2.29 -16.52
N ASP A 161 10.58 -2.09 -15.73
CA ASP A 161 9.87 -0.81 -15.66
C ASP A 161 10.53 0.06 -14.58
N VAL A 162 10.94 1.26 -14.95
CA VAL A 162 11.53 2.26 -14.05
C VAL A 162 10.70 3.53 -14.09
N TRP A 163 10.46 4.13 -12.94
CA TRP A 163 9.87 5.46 -12.80
C TRP A 163 10.43 6.18 -11.57
N GLU A 164 10.56 7.50 -11.67
CA GLU A 164 11.02 8.34 -10.57
C GLU A 164 10.44 9.76 -10.64
N THR A 165 10.67 10.55 -9.60
CA THR A 165 10.39 11.99 -9.61
C THR A 165 11.44 12.74 -10.41
N ASP A 166 11.08 13.93 -10.90
CA ASP A 166 12.10 14.89 -11.36
C ASP A 166 12.86 15.53 -10.17
N GLY A 167 13.79 16.43 -10.47
CA GLY A 167 14.59 17.16 -9.48
C GLY A 167 13.79 18.10 -8.58
N ASN A 168 12.50 18.31 -8.84
CA ASN A 168 11.58 19.02 -7.95
C ASN A 168 10.81 18.08 -7.02
N GLY A 169 11.05 16.76 -7.10
CA GLY A 169 10.37 15.77 -6.27
C GLY A 169 8.93 15.48 -6.72
N LEU A 170 8.61 15.69 -8.00
CA LEU A 170 7.29 15.38 -8.56
C LEU A 170 7.38 14.33 -9.66
N TYR A 171 6.46 13.38 -9.65
CA TYR A 171 6.22 12.47 -10.78
C TYR A 171 5.49 13.22 -11.90
N ASP A 172 5.76 12.82 -13.14
CA ASP A 172 5.12 13.36 -14.36
C ASP A 172 3.58 13.42 -14.26
N ASN A 173 2.94 12.38 -13.74
CA ASN A 173 1.48 12.25 -13.58
C ASN A 173 0.88 13.14 -12.48
N GLN A 174 1.72 13.84 -11.71
CA GLN A 174 1.27 14.87 -10.78
C GLN A 174 1.15 16.25 -11.44
N TYR A 175 1.77 16.45 -12.61
CA TYR A 175 1.62 17.67 -13.38
C TYR A 175 0.29 17.68 -14.13
N LYS A 176 -0.46 18.79 -14.00
CA LYS A 176 -1.77 18.96 -14.68
C LYS A 176 -1.68 18.88 -16.20
N ASN A 177 -0.54 19.26 -16.77
CA ASN A 177 -0.29 19.31 -18.20
C ASN A 177 0.68 18.19 -18.61
N ARG A 178 0.36 16.95 -18.23
CA ARG A 178 1.13 15.78 -18.67
C ARG A 178 0.72 15.43 -20.10
N ASP A 179 1.63 15.68 -21.04
CA ASP A 179 1.41 15.37 -22.46
C ASP A 179 1.89 13.96 -22.84
N LYS A 180 2.97 13.49 -22.22
CA LYS A 180 3.61 12.19 -22.46
C LYS A 180 4.27 11.67 -21.19
N PRO A 181 4.57 10.35 -21.08
CA PRO A 181 5.42 9.84 -20.01
C PRO A 181 6.79 10.55 -19.99
N ASP A 182 7.23 10.91 -18.79
CA ASP A 182 8.57 11.48 -18.54
C ASP A 182 9.08 10.94 -17.21
N MET A 183 10.39 10.82 -17.05
CA MET A 183 11.01 10.18 -15.86
C MET A 183 10.65 8.69 -15.71
N ARG A 184 10.30 8.03 -16.83
CA ARG A 184 9.84 6.63 -16.87
C ARG A 184 10.39 5.94 -18.10
N GLY A 185 10.68 4.64 -18.00
CA GLY A 185 11.11 3.86 -19.15
C GLY A 185 11.05 2.37 -18.91
N ARG A 186 10.93 1.62 -20.00
CA ARG A 186 10.94 0.16 -20.01
C ARG A 186 12.20 -0.33 -20.71
N LEU A 187 13.02 -1.07 -19.98
CA LEU A 187 14.28 -1.62 -20.49
C LEU A 187 14.18 -3.14 -20.62
N THR A 188 15.12 -3.71 -21.38
CA THR A 188 15.29 -5.16 -21.48
C THR A 188 16.76 -5.51 -21.28
N THR A 189 17.04 -6.52 -20.45
CA THR A 189 18.41 -6.97 -20.21
C THR A 189 19.05 -7.58 -21.47
N ASN A 190 20.34 -7.34 -21.65
CA ASN A 190 21.15 -8.01 -22.67
C ASN A 190 21.46 -9.48 -22.28
N LYS A 191 22.22 -10.19 -23.13
CA LYS A 191 22.67 -11.58 -22.90
C LYS A 191 23.43 -11.81 -21.58
N ASP A 192 24.08 -10.76 -21.06
CA ASP A 192 24.88 -10.79 -19.83
C ASP A 192 24.03 -10.35 -18.61
N GLY A 193 22.71 -10.18 -18.80
CA GLY A 193 21.74 -9.76 -17.80
C GLY A 193 21.81 -8.27 -17.47
N GLU A 194 22.58 -7.49 -18.23
CA GLU A 194 22.86 -6.09 -17.93
C GLU A 194 21.79 -5.18 -18.53
N PHE A 195 21.48 -4.12 -17.80
CA PHE A 195 20.74 -2.97 -18.30
C PHE A 195 21.32 -1.69 -17.68
N TYR A 196 21.24 -0.60 -18.43
CA TYR A 196 21.71 0.70 -17.96
C TYR A 196 21.00 1.83 -18.68
N PHE A 197 20.77 2.91 -17.95
CA PHE A 197 20.05 4.08 -18.44
C PHE A 197 20.50 5.33 -17.71
N LYS A 198 20.32 6.47 -18.36
CA LYS A 198 20.47 7.77 -17.73
C LYS A 198 19.14 8.19 -17.14
N CYS A 199 19.20 8.83 -15.99
CA CYS A 199 18.07 9.42 -15.34
C CYS A 199 18.49 10.68 -14.60
N VAL A 200 17.69 11.13 -13.65
CA VAL A 200 18.10 12.16 -12.70
C VAL A 200 18.46 11.51 -11.38
N LYS A 201 19.30 12.18 -10.60
CA LYS A 201 19.60 11.74 -9.23
C LYS A 201 18.34 11.92 -8.37
N PRO A 202 17.84 10.86 -7.71
CA PRO A 202 16.64 10.97 -6.90
C PRO A 202 16.80 12.01 -5.79
N VAL A 203 15.75 12.79 -5.57
CA VAL A 203 15.63 13.75 -4.47
C VAL A 203 14.56 13.27 -3.49
N SER A 204 14.67 13.68 -2.24
CA SER A 204 13.60 13.45 -1.27
C SER A 204 12.36 14.26 -1.66
N TYR A 205 11.19 13.64 -1.63
CA TYR A 205 9.91 14.31 -1.82
C TYR A 205 8.97 14.01 -0.65
N ALA A 206 8.02 14.91 -0.43
CA ALA A 206 7.01 14.76 0.60
C ALA A 206 5.79 14.02 0.05
N VAL A 207 5.22 13.14 0.88
CA VAL A 207 3.84 12.66 0.66
C VAL A 207 2.85 13.83 0.73
N PRO A 208 1.63 13.72 0.17
CA PRO A 208 0.62 14.75 0.33
C PRO A 208 0.34 15.08 1.81
N ILE A 209 0.66 16.31 2.24
CA ILE A 209 0.52 16.75 3.65
C ILE A 209 -0.70 17.64 3.92
N ASP A 210 -1.48 17.96 2.90
CA ASP A 210 -2.67 18.81 2.98
C ASP A 210 -3.90 18.08 3.56
N GLY A 211 -3.83 16.75 3.64
CA GLY A 211 -4.90 15.88 4.12
C GLY A 211 -4.85 15.57 5.63
N PRO A 212 -5.81 14.77 6.13
CA PRO A 212 -5.80 14.31 7.51
C PRO A 212 -4.50 13.60 7.92
N VAL A 213 -3.93 12.77 7.04
CA VAL A 213 -2.70 12.04 7.35
C VAL A 213 -1.51 12.99 7.52
N GLY A 214 -1.40 13.99 6.65
CA GLY A 214 -0.39 15.06 6.79
C GLY A 214 -0.50 15.81 8.11
N LYS A 215 -1.73 16.15 8.54
CA LYS A 215 -1.97 16.77 9.85
C LYS A 215 -1.57 15.87 11.01
N LEU A 216 -1.79 14.56 10.89
CA LEU A 216 -1.35 13.58 11.88
C LEU A 216 0.18 13.50 11.94
N LEU A 217 0.87 13.44 10.81
CA LEU A 217 2.34 13.48 10.76
C LEU A 217 2.89 14.73 11.46
N GLY A 218 2.32 15.90 11.18
CA GLY A 218 2.67 17.14 11.87
C GLY A 218 2.48 17.07 13.39
N LYS A 219 1.39 16.46 13.87
CA LYS A 219 1.19 16.21 15.32
C LYS A 219 2.20 15.23 15.91
N LEU A 220 2.74 14.31 15.11
CA LEU A 220 3.74 13.32 15.50
C LEU A 220 5.19 13.81 15.32
N ASN A 221 5.40 15.06 14.89
CA ASN A 221 6.71 15.62 14.54
C ASN A 221 7.45 14.77 13.49
N ARG A 222 6.72 14.30 12.47
CA ARG A 222 7.21 13.56 11.32
C ARG A 222 7.08 14.36 10.04
#